data_AF-A0A538IE80-F1
#
_entry.id   AF-A0A538IE80-F1
#
_cell.length_a   1.000
_cell.length_b   1.000
_cell.length_c   1.000
_cell.angle_alpha   90.00
_cell.angle_beta   90.00
_cell.angle_gamma   90.00
#
_symmetry.space_group_name_H-M   'P 1'
#
loop_
_entity.id
_entity.type
_entity.pdbx_description
1 polymer ?
#
loop_
_entity_poly.entity_id
_entity_poly.type
_entity_poly.pdbx_seq_one_letter_code
_entity_poly.pdbx_strand_id
1 'polypeptide(L)' 'MLARLAEVIAQFPPLPSPGQGSEGFRRMMAIFGTLMGLGFVIGIAGHIFKARFLVAAGVLLVFAATGLFLVAVAQHG' A
#
# COMPACT_ATOMS: atom_id res chain seq x y z
N MET A 1 -28.36 -32.79 3.63
CA MET A 1 -28.16 -31.32 3.63
C MET A 1 -26.71 -30.91 3.86
N LEU A 2 -25.95 -31.60 4.74
CA LEU A 2 -24.53 -31.32 5.00
C LEU A 2 -23.58 -31.47 3.79
N ALA A 3 -23.85 -32.42 2.88
CA ALA A 3 -23.01 -32.63 1.68
C ALA A 3 -22.97 -31.41 0.73
N ARG A 4 -24.06 -30.63 0.66
CA ARG A 4 -24.11 -29.40 -0.15
C ARG A 4 -23.28 -28.26 0.46
N LEU A 5 -23.14 -28.24 1.79
CA LEU A 5 -22.27 -27.28 2.47
C LEU A 5 -20.80 -27.59 2.20
N ALA A 6 -20.42 -28.88 2.10
CA ALA A 6 -19.06 -29.27 1.79
C ALA A 6 -18.63 -28.86 0.37
N GLU A 7 -19.51 -28.99 -0.62
CA GLU A 7 -19.26 -28.52 -2.01
C GLU A 7 -19.11 -26.99 -2.06
N VAL A 8 -19.95 -26.26 -1.33
CA VAL A 8 -19.90 -24.79 -1.26
C VAL A 8 -18.58 -24.33 -0.64
N ILE A 9 -18.12 -24.98 0.44
CA ILE A 9 -16.83 -24.67 1.09
C ILE A 9 -15.65 -25.02 0.18
N ALA A 10 -15.72 -26.12 -0.58
CA ALA A 10 -14.68 -26.51 -1.53
C ALA A 10 -14.60 -25.60 -2.78
N GLN A 11 -15.68 -24.88 -3.10
CA GLN A 11 -15.70 -23.90 -4.18
C GLN A 11 -15.11 -22.54 -3.78
N PHE A 12 -14.94 -22.27 -2.48
CA PHE A 12 -14.20 -21.09 -2.06
C PHE A 12 -12.70 -21.30 -2.34
N PRO A 13 -12.04 -20.35 -3.01
CA PRO A 13 -10.60 -20.41 -3.21
C PRO A 13 -9.92 -20.56 -1.85
N PRO A 14 -8.81 -21.33 -1.76
CA PRO A 14 -8.11 -21.53 -0.50
C PRO A 14 -7.82 -20.17 0.12
N LEU A 15 -8.27 -19.99 1.36
CA LEU A 15 -8.05 -18.76 2.11
C LEU A 15 -6.55 -18.45 2.10
N PRO A 16 -6.15 -17.19 1.84
CA PRO A 16 -4.75 -16.79 1.89
C PRO A 16 -4.12 -17.28 3.19
N SER A 17 -3.14 -18.17 3.07
CA SER A 17 -2.46 -18.76 4.21
C SER A 17 -1.74 -17.65 5.02
N PRO A 18 -1.82 -17.65 6.37
CA PRO A 18 -1.13 -16.69 7.24
C PRO A 18 0.41 -16.64 7.10
N GLY A 19 1.00 -17.46 6.23
CA GLY A 19 2.42 -17.45 5.89
C GLY A 19 2.88 -16.41 4.86
N GLN A 20 2.00 -15.50 4.42
CA GLN A 20 2.35 -14.42 3.46
C GLN A 20 3.02 -13.19 4.12
N GLY A 21 3.50 -13.34 5.37
CA GLY A 21 3.93 -12.24 6.24
C GLY A 21 5.25 -11.54 5.88
N SER A 22 6.08 -12.10 4.98
CA SER A 22 7.37 -11.48 4.60
C SER A 22 7.37 -10.92 3.18
N GLU A 23 6.81 -11.65 2.20
CA GLU A 23 6.76 -11.17 0.81
C GLU A 23 5.73 -10.06 0.60
N GLY A 24 4.56 -10.16 1.24
CA GLY A 24 3.53 -9.11 1.22
C GLY A 24 4.06 -7.82 1.84
N PHE A 25 4.70 -7.93 3.01
CA PHE A 25 5.34 -6.81 3.69
C PHE A 25 6.48 -6.21 2.86
N ARG A 26 7.35 -7.02 2.24
CA ARG A 26 8.45 -6.55 1.39
C ARG A 26 7.93 -5.83 0.14
N ARG A 27 6.85 -6.33 -0.47
CA ARG A 27 6.21 -5.71 -1.64
C ARG A 27 5.53 -4.39 -1.26
N MET A 28 4.86 -4.35 -0.10
CA MET A 28 4.27 -3.14 0.48
C MET A 28 5.35 -2.09 0.78
N MET A 29 6.48 -2.48 1.37
CA MET A 29 7.64 -1.62 1.64
C MET A 29 8.29 -1.09 0.36
N ALA A 30 8.35 -1.90 -0.71
CA ALA A 30 8.87 -1.47 -2.01
C ALA A 30 7.96 -0.42 -2.67
N ILE A 31 6.64 -0.64 -2.64
CA ILE A 31 5.63 0.34 -3.07
C ILE A 31 5.73 1.61 -2.22
N PHE A 32 5.98 1.44 -0.92
CA PHE A 32 6.16 2.54 0.00
C PHE A 32 7.33 3.44 -0.38
N GLY A 33 8.51 2.83 -0.54
CA GLY A 33 9.72 3.54 -0.92
C GLY A 33 9.60 4.25 -2.26
N THR A 34 8.92 3.63 -3.24
CA THR A 34 8.69 4.25 -4.55
C THR A 34 7.73 5.43 -4.48
N LEU A 35 6.60 5.33 -3.76
CA LEU A 35 5.69 6.46 -3.58
C LEU A 35 6.36 7.62 -2.84
N MET A 36 7.13 7.33 -1.78
CA MET A 36 7.81 8.37 -1.01
C MET A 36 8.86 9.08 -1.87
N GLY A 37 9.67 8.32 -2.60
CA GLY A 37 10.66 8.87 -3.54
C GLY A 37 10.00 9.73 -4.62
N LEU A 38 8.93 9.24 -5.25
CA LEU A 38 8.19 9.99 -6.26
C LEU A 38 7.56 11.27 -5.71
N GLY A 39 6.91 11.20 -4.55
CA GLY A 39 6.29 12.37 -3.91
C GLY A 39 7.32 13.44 -3.58
N PHE A 40 8.49 13.04 -3.13
CA PHE A 40 9.61 13.94 -2.85
C PHE A 40 10.18 14.57 -4.12
N VAL A 41 10.40 13.79 -5.18
CA VAL A 41 10.88 14.30 -6.48
C VAL A 41 9.88 15.27 -7.10
N ILE A 42 8.59 14.95 -7.06
CA ILE A 42 7.51 15.83 -7.55
C ILE A 42 7.44 17.11 -6.72
N GLY A 43 7.59 17.00 -5.40
CA GLY A 43 7.64 18.17 -4.50
C GLY A 43 8.81 19.10 -4.80
N ILE A 44 10.02 18.54 -4.97
CA ILE A 44 11.22 19.30 -5.36
C ILE A 44 11.03 19.94 -6.74
N ALA A 45 10.56 19.18 -7.72
CA ALA A 45 10.29 19.70 -9.06
C ALA A 45 9.28 20.85 -9.00
N GLY A 46 8.22 20.71 -8.22
CA GLY A 46 7.25 21.78 -7.98
C GLY A 46 7.88 23.04 -7.39
N HIS A 47 8.85 22.87 -6.49
CA HIS A 47 9.59 23.97 -5.89
C HIS A 47 10.49 24.69 -6.92
N ILE A 48 11.16 23.93 -7.79
CA ILE A 48 12.02 24.45 -8.86
C ILE A 48 11.19 25.25 -9.88
N PHE A 49 10.04 24.71 -10.31
CA PHE A 49 9.15 25.36 -11.27
C PHE A 49 8.24 26.43 -10.65
N LYS A 50 8.39 26.74 -9.34
CA LYS A 50 7.53 27.65 -8.56
C LYS A 50 6.03 27.35 -8.73
N ALA A 51 5.68 26.09 -8.96
CA ALA A 51 4.32 25.66 -9.21
C ALA A 51 3.68 25.20 -7.89
N ARG A 52 2.96 26.12 -7.22
CA ARG A 52 2.29 25.87 -5.93
C ARG A 52 1.40 24.62 -5.92
N PHE A 53 0.74 24.33 -7.04
CA PHE A 53 -0.12 23.15 -7.19
C PHE A 53 0.68 21.85 -7.24
N LEU A 54 1.86 21.88 -7.85
CA LEU A 54 2.74 20.72 -7.97
C LEU A 54 3.41 20.39 -6.63
N VAL A 55 3.78 21.42 -5.86
CA VAL A 55 4.25 21.28 -4.48
C VAL A 55 3.16 20.68 -3.59
N ALA A 56 1.94 21.23 -3.66
CA ALA A 56 0.81 20.70 -2.90
C ALA A 56 0.52 19.23 -3.24
N ALA A 57 0.53 18.86 -4.52
CA ALA A 57 0.37 17.47 -4.95
C ALA A 57 1.47 16.55 -4.41
N GLY A 58 2.74 16.98 -4.46
CA GLY A 58 3.86 16.23 -3.90
C GLY A 58 3.75 16.01 -2.39
N VAL A 59 3.40 17.06 -1.63
CA VAL A 59 3.19 16.97 -0.18
C VAL A 59 2.02 16.04 0.15
N LEU A 60 0.91 16.13 -0.59
CA LEU A 60 -0.27 15.29 -0.39
C LEU A 60 0.04 13.81 -0.70
N LEU A 61 0.87 13.55 -1.72
CA LEU A 61 1.36 12.21 -2.05
C LEU A 61 2.23 11.61 -0.93
N VAL A 62 3.12 12.42 -0.35
CA VAL A 62 3.97 12.00 0.79
C VAL A 62 3.12 11.70 2.02
N PHE A 63 2.15 12.55 2.34
CA PHE A 63 1.22 12.31 3.45
C PHE A 63 0.39 11.04 3.26
N ALA A 64 -0.14 10.82 2.04
CA ALA A 64 -0.90 9.63 1.70
C ALA A 64 -0.04 8.37 1.83
N ALA A 65 1.23 8.43 1.40
CA ALA A 65 2.18 7.38 1.67
C ALA A 65 2.31 7.18 3.18
N THR A 66 2.73 8.17 3.97
CA THR A 66 2.92 7.99 5.42
C THR A 66 1.70 7.37 6.11
N GLY A 67 0.49 7.75 5.72
CA GLY A 67 -0.75 7.10 6.18
C GLY A 67 -0.83 5.61 5.82
N LEU A 68 -0.58 5.22 4.56
CA LEU A 68 -0.52 3.82 4.14
C LEU A 68 0.54 3.01 4.89
N PHE A 69 1.68 3.61 5.20
CA PHE A 69 2.72 2.96 6.01
C PHE A 69 2.25 2.70 7.44
N LEU A 70 1.63 3.69 8.09
CA LEU A 70 1.09 3.51 9.44
C LEU A 70 0.01 2.43 9.48
N VAL A 71 -0.86 2.35 8.46
CA VAL A 71 -1.85 1.28 8.34
C VAL A 71 -1.17 -0.08 8.15
N ALA A 72 -0.16 -0.16 7.29
CA ALA A 72 0.58 -1.40 7.07
C ALA A 72 1.27 -1.89 8.35
N VAL A 73 1.91 -0.99 9.10
CA VAL A 73 2.54 -1.29 10.39
C VAL A 73 1.50 -1.68 11.43
N ALA A 74 0.37 -0.97 11.54
CA ALA A 74 -0.69 -1.31 12.49
C ALA A 74 -1.35 -2.67 12.22
N GLN A 75 -1.33 -3.15 10.96
CA GLN A 75 -1.87 -4.45 10.58
C GLN A 75 -0.88 -5.62 10.72
N HIS A 76 0.43 -5.33 10.81
CA HIS A 76 1.48 -6.36 10.73
C HIS A 76 2.50 -6.28 11.90
N GLY A 77 2.35 -5.31 12.80
CA GLY A 77 3.19 -5.08 13.98
C GLY A 77 2.54 -5.56 15.27
#